data_AF-A0A357JEI7-F1
#
_entry.id   AF-A0A357JEI7-F1
#
_cell.length_a   1.000
_cell.length_b   1.000
_cell.length_c   1.000
_cell.angle_alpha   90.00
_cell.angle_beta   90.00
_cell.angle_gamma   90.00
#
_symmetry.space_group_name_H-M   'P 1'
#
loop_
_entity.id
_entity.type
_entity.pdbx_description
1 polymer ?
#
loop_
_entity_poly.entity_id
_entity_poly.type
_entity_poly.pdbx_seq_one_letter_code
_entity_poly.pdbx_strand_id
1 'polypeptide(L)' 'MNPINGENCYEGDLISVNDDKIVIEIKIKTRRKRIEINKNNIDECRLSIKF' A
#
# COMPACT_ATOMS: atom_id res chain seq x y z
N MET A 1 -1.75 -1.36 -19.05
CA MET A 1 -1.73 -0.63 -17.76
C MET A 1 -3.16 -0.52 -17.26
N ASN A 2 -3.53 -1.25 -16.21
CA ASN A 2 -4.81 -1.07 -15.52
C ASN A 2 -4.51 -0.37 -14.19
N PRO A 3 -4.61 0.97 -14.13
CA PRO A 3 -4.29 1.71 -12.92
C PRO A 3 -5.33 1.42 -11.85
N ILE A 4 -4.89 0.97 -10.68
CA ILE A 4 -5.72 0.99 -9.49
C ILE A 4 -5.78 2.46 -9.08
N ASN A 5 -6.92 3.11 -9.32
CA ASN A 5 -7.23 4.46 -8.83
C ASN A 5 -6.28 5.62 -9.25
N GLY A 6 -5.45 5.45 -10.28
CA GLY A 6 -4.64 6.54 -10.85
C GLY A 6 -3.38 6.91 -10.07
N GLU A 7 -3.07 6.22 -8.97
CA GLU A 7 -1.82 6.38 -8.21
C GLU A 7 -1.08 5.04 -8.17
N ASN A 8 0.15 5.02 -8.69
CA ASN A 8 1.02 3.83 -8.71
C ASN A 8 1.82 3.67 -7.41
N CYS A 9 1.85 4.70 -6.56
CA CYS A 9 2.60 4.72 -5.32
C CYS A 9 1.65 4.95 -4.16
N TYR A 10 1.69 4.06 -3.18
CA TYR A 10 0.88 4.14 -1.97
C TYR A 10 1.79 4.27 -0.76
N GLU A 11 1.66 5.38 -0.02
CA GLU A 11 2.36 5.58 1.24
C GLU A 11 1.38 5.42 2.40
N GLY A 12 1.68 4.50 3.31
CA GLY A 12 0.81 4.16 4.43
C GLY A 12 1.50 3.30 5.47
N ASP A 13 0.72 2.93 6.47
CA ASP A 13 1.17 2.09 7.57
C ASP A 13 0.96 0.61 7.22
N LEU A 14 1.99 -0.21 7.45
CA LEU A 14 1.90 -1.64 7.26
C LEU A 14 1.06 -2.26 8.38
N ILE A 15 -0.13 -2.79 8.03
CA ILE A 15 -1.04 -3.38 9.01
C ILE A 15 -0.78 -4.86 9.18
N SER A 16 -0.56 -5.57 8.08
CA SER A 16 -0.36 -7.01 8.10
C SER A 16 0.41 -7.48 6.88
N VAL A 17 1.24 -8.51 7.08
CA VAL A 17 1.96 -9.21 6.02
C VAL A 17 1.60 -10.67 6.12
N ASN A 18 1.01 -11.19 5.05
CA ASN A 18 0.81 -12.61 4.81
C ASN A 18 1.85 -13.11 3.79
N ASP A 19 1.90 -14.41 3.55
CA ASP A 19 2.82 -15.01 2.59
C ASP A 19 2.66 -14.43 1.18
N ASP A 20 1.43 -14.37 0.67
CA ASP A 20 1.15 -13.88 -0.70
C ASP A 20 0.82 -12.39 -0.80
N LYS A 21 0.33 -11.78 0.29
CA LYS A 21 -0.28 -10.45 0.26
C LYS A 21 0.12 -9.60 1.44
N ILE A 22 0.17 -8.30 1.21
CA ILE A 22 0.37 -7.28 2.23
C ILE A 22 -0.87 -6.41 2.34
N VAL A 23 -1.21 -6.03 3.56
CA VAL A 23 -2.30 -5.09 3.86
C VAL A 23 -1.68 -3.83 4.42
N ILE A 24 -1.89 -2.72 3.70
CA ILE A 24 -1.45 -1.39 4.11
C ILE A 24 -2.65 -0.50 4.36
N GLU A 25 -2.58 0.35 5.38
CA GLU A 25 -3.57 1.40 5.62
C GLU A 25 -2.98 2.72 5.13
N ILE A 26 -3.56 3.26 4.06
CA ILE A 26 -3.18 4.56 3.52
C ILE A 26 -4.16 5.62 4.01
N LYS A 27 -3.65 6.84 4.19
CA LYS A 27 -4.48 8.01 4.50
C LYS A 27 -4.67 8.84 3.24
N ILE A 28 -5.88 8.83 2.69
CA ILE A 28 -6.26 9.69 1.57
C ILE A 28 -6.99 10.91 2.16
N LYS A 29 -6.31 12.05 2.20
CA LYS A 29 -6.80 13.31 2.79
C LYS A 29 -7.19 13.14 4.27
N THR A 30 -8.48 12.90 4.55
CA THR A 30 -9.02 12.71 5.89
C THR A 30 -9.46 11.28 6.17
N ARG A 31 -9.53 10.42 5.15
CA ARG A 31 -10.03 9.06 5.26
C ARG A 31 -8.88 8.08 5.28
N ARG A 32 -8.99 7.07 6.13
CA ARG A 32 -8.10 5.92 6.13
C ARG A 32 -8.71 4.84 5.26
N LYS A 33 -7.93 4.27 4.35
CA LYS A 33 -8.34 3.20 3.45
C LYS A 33 -7.35 2.06 3.57
N ARG A 34 -7.87 0.86 3.77
CA ARG A 34 -7.06 -0.36 3.75
C ARG A 34 -7.01 -0.88 2.32
N ILE A 35 -5.80 -1.21 1.88
CA ILE A 35 -5.55 -1.77 0.56
C ILE A 35 -4.81 -3.08 0.75
N GLU A 36 -5.31 -4.12 0.10
CA GLU A 36 -4.63 -5.40 -0.02
C GLU A 36 -3.85 -5.40 -1.35
N ILE A 37 -2.54 -5.64 -1.27
CA ILE A 37 -1.63 -5.68 -2.42
C ILE A 37 -0.96 -7.05 -2.42
N ASN A 38 -1.04 -7.77 -3.53
CA ASN A 38 -0.29 -9.01 -3.70
C ASN A 38 1.20 -8.70 -3.86
N LYS A 39 2.07 -9.46 -3.19
CA LYS A 39 3.53 -9.23 -3.28
C LYS A 39 4.06 -9.31 -4.71
N ASN A 40 3.48 -10.16 -5.55
CA ASN A 40 3.82 -10.28 -6.97
C ASN A 40 3.52 -9.02 -7.80
N ASN A 41 2.66 -8.12 -7.30
CA ASN A 41 2.32 -6.85 -7.97
C ASN A 41 3.16 -5.67 -7.46
N ILE A 42 4.11 -5.91 -6.56
CA ILE A 42 4.99 -4.87 -6.01
C ILE A 42 6.25 -4.81 -6.86
N ASP A 43 6.43 -3.69 -7.55
CA ASP A 43 7.64 -3.43 -8.34
C ASP A 43 8.77 -2.88 -7.44
N GLU A 44 8.44 -1.92 -6.56
CA GLU A 44 9.37 -1.34 -5.58
C GLU A 44 8.63 -1.05 -4.26
N CYS A 45 9.26 -1.39 -3.12
CA CYS A 45 8.80 -1.01 -1.79
C CYS A 45 9.92 -0.31 -1.03
N ARG A 46 9.62 0.85 -0.43
CA ARG A 46 10.54 1.58 0.45
C ARG A 46 9.95 1.72 1.84
N LEU A 47 10.75 1.39 2.85
CA LEU A 47 10.41 1.66 4.23
C LEU A 47 10.67 3.14 4.52
N SER A 48 9.65 3.85 4.97
CA SER A 48 9.75 5.25 5.38
C SER A 48 9.42 5.37 6.87
N ILE A 49 10.18 6.20 7.59
CA ILE A 49 9.94 6.50 9.01
C ILE A 49 9.25 7.86 9.06
N LYS A 50 8.02 7.89 9.58
CA LYS A 50 7.31 9.14 9.87
C LYS A 50 7.57 9.52 11.32
N PHE A 51 8.08 10.73 11.54
CA PHE A 51 8.32 11.31 12.87
C PHE A 51 7.07 11.99 13.42
#